data_AF-A0A183FPL4-F1
#
_entry.id   AF-A0A183FPL4-F1
#
_cell.length_a   1.000
_cell.length_b   1.000
_cell.length_c   1.000
_cell.angle_alpha   90.00
_cell.angle_beta   90.00
_cell.angle_gamma   90.00
#
_symmetry.space_group_name_H-M   'P 1'
#
loop_
_entity.id
_entity.type
_entity.pdbx_description
1 polymer ?
#
loop_
_entity_poly.entity_id
_entity_poly.type
_entity_poly.pdbx_seq_one_letter_code
_entity_poly.pdbx_strand_id
1 'polypeptide(L)'
;MGLLKKAQTAAMNRISGVRKLRAPSHEGHLPEYGVPCAKEVAVYMQQINDWGPDVFKIDELSKNHALTTITYALFRERGLIKIPSSVFVTYLLNLEHHYRSNPYHNHIHAADVAQSMHVLLTSPVLTEVFSDLEVMAAIFAGAIHDVDHPGFTNQYLINSNNELAIMYNDESVLEQHHLAVAFKLLQDSNCDFLCSLSKKQRLQFRKIVIDMVSVLGLLAASDTCGKKLAWSKAV
;
A
#
# COMPACT_ATOMS: atom_id res chain seq x y z
N MET A 1 -14.92 -24.12 28.69
CA MET A 1 -15.18 -23.89 27.24
C MET A 1 -14.71 -22.53 26.68
N GLY A 2 -13.95 -21.70 27.42
CA GLY A 2 -13.55 -20.35 26.94
C GLY A 2 -12.15 -20.22 26.35
N LEU A 3 -11.18 -21.04 26.79
CA LEU A 3 -9.77 -20.93 26.39
C LEU A 3 -9.46 -21.62 25.06
N LEU A 4 -10.06 -22.80 24.81
CA LEU A 4 -9.91 -23.54 23.55
C LEU A 4 -10.51 -22.81 22.35
N LYS A 5 -11.67 -22.15 22.51
CA LYS A 5 -12.25 -21.29 21.46
C LYS A 5 -11.35 -20.09 21.15
N LYS A 6 -10.82 -19.39 22.17
CA LYS A 6 -9.88 -18.27 21.96
C LYS A 6 -8.60 -18.71 21.26
N ALA A 7 -8.06 -19.89 21.57
CA ALA A 7 -6.89 -20.44 20.90
C ALA A 7 -7.16 -20.84 19.43
N GLN A 8 -8.32 -21.45 19.14
CA GLN A 8 -8.74 -21.76 17.77
C GLN A 8 -8.98 -20.50 16.92
N THR A 9 -9.61 -19.47 17.48
CA THR A 9 -9.82 -18.20 16.77
C THR A 9 -8.52 -17.42 16.57
N ALA A 10 -7.51 -17.61 17.43
CA ALA A 10 -6.20 -17.00 17.29
C ALA A 10 -5.32 -17.68 16.23
N ALA A 11 -5.47 -19.00 16.02
CA ALA A 11 -4.71 -19.75 15.02
C ALA A 11 -5.15 -19.43 13.57
N MET A 12 -6.46 -19.26 13.33
CA MET A 12 -7.01 -18.95 12.00
C MET A 12 -6.90 -17.47 11.60
N ASN A 13 -6.44 -16.60 12.50
CA ASN A 13 -6.33 -15.14 12.28
C ASN A 13 -4.89 -14.67 12.01
N ARG A 14 -3.94 -15.59 11.87
CA ARG A 14 -2.54 -15.27 11.60
C ARG A 14 -2.29 -15.34 10.10
N ILE A 15 -2.19 -14.18 9.47
CA ILE A 15 -1.51 -14.05 8.18
C ILE A 15 -0.02 -14.20 8.51
N SER A 16 0.64 -15.17 7.90
CA SER A 16 2.09 -15.38 8.04
C SER A 16 2.82 -14.08 7.64
N GLY A 17 3.81 -13.66 8.43
CA GLY A 17 4.60 -12.44 8.15
C GLY A 17 4.13 -11.16 8.85
N VAL A 18 2.88 -11.04 9.30
CA VAL A 18 2.40 -9.83 9.99
C VAL A 18 2.93 -9.76 11.43
N ARG A 19 3.85 -8.84 11.70
CA ARG A 19 4.39 -8.59 13.04
C ARG A 19 3.82 -7.30 13.60
N LYS A 20 3.26 -7.37 14.82
CA LYS A 20 2.81 -6.17 15.53
C LYS A 20 4.01 -5.30 15.89
N LEU A 21 4.02 -4.09 15.35
CA LEU A 21 4.98 -3.07 15.72
C LEU A 21 4.39 -2.22 16.84
N ARG A 22 5.28 -1.72 17.70
CA ARG A 22 4.89 -0.71 18.69
C ARG A 22 4.64 0.58 17.93
N ALA A 23 3.46 1.18 18.09
CA ALA A 23 3.15 2.46 17.50
C ALA A 23 4.25 3.48 17.86
N PRO A 24 4.75 4.28 16.90
CA PRO A 24 5.65 5.37 17.22
C PRO A 24 4.96 6.29 18.22
N SER A 25 5.64 6.62 19.32
CA SER A 25 5.18 7.67 20.23
C SER A 25 5.38 9.01 19.55
N HIS A 26 4.36 9.50 18.85
CA HIS A 26 4.33 10.87 18.34
C HIS A 26 4.01 11.83 19.50
N GLU A 27 4.96 12.02 20.42
CA GLU A 27 4.91 13.10 21.40
C GLU A 27 5.40 14.39 20.73
N GLY A 28 4.53 15.08 19.97
CA GLY A 28 4.85 16.38 19.37
C GLY A 28 4.12 16.70 18.07
N HIS A 29 4.54 17.81 17.44
CA HIS A 29 4.12 18.20 16.08
C HIS A 29 4.71 17.21 15.06
N LEU A 30 3.89 16.74 14.11
CA LEU A 30 4.36 15.85 13.06
C LEU A 30 5.35 16.59 12.14
N PRO A 31 6.43 15.94 11.72
CA PRO A 31 7.31 16.47 10.67
C PRO A 31 6.55 16.79 9.39
N GLU A 32 7.11 17.69 8.58
CA GLU A 32 6.49 18.11 7.32
C GLU A 32 6.17 16.93 6.41
N TYR A 33 6.98 15.88 6.33
CA TYR A 33 6.67 14.72 5.48
C TYR A 33 6.26 13.49 6.29
N GLY A 34 5.72 13.69 7.50
CA GLY A 34 5.29 12.64 8.42
C GLY A 34 6.45 12.00 9.20
N VAL A 35 7.64 11.95 8.61
CA VAL A 35 8.89 11.45 9.22
C VAL A 35 9.99 12.53 9.22
N PRO A 36 10.99 12.43 10.12
CA PRO A 36 12.13 13.34 10.10
C PRO A 36 13.00 13.12 8.85
N CYS A 37 13.12 14.14 8.00
CA CYS A 37 13.95 14.12 6.80
C CYS A 37 15.08 15.15 6.87
N ALA A 38 16.12 14.96 6.04
CA ALA A 38 17.08 16.01 5.72
C ALA A 38 16.38 17.16 4.98
N LYS A 39 16.89 18.39 5.13
CA LYS A 39 16.23 19.60 4.57
C LYS A 39 16.17 19.56 3.04
N GLU A 40 17.17 18.94 2.44
CA GLU A 40 17.36 18.77 1.01
C GLU A 40 16.25 17.93 0.36
N VAL A 41 15.51 17.13 1.15
CA VAL A 41 14.39 16.32 0.63
C VAL A 41 13.36 17.22 -0.07
N ALA A 42 13.17 18.45 0.41
CA ALA A 42 12.22 19.40 -0.14
C ALA A 42 12.48 19.72 -1.62
N VAL A 43 13.74 19.66 -2.09
CA VAL A 43 14.09 19.87 -3.50
C VAL A 43 13.53 18.76 -4.39
N TYR A 44 13.63 17.52 -3.93
CA TYR A 44 13.12 16.36 -4.64
C TYR A 44 11.60 16.25 -4.52
N MET A 45 11.04 16.64 -3.38
CA MET A 45 9.59 16.65 -3.15
C MET A 45 8.84 17.65 -4.03
N GLN A 46 9.52 18.62 -4.66
CA GLN A 46 8.89 19.53 -5.64
C GLN A 46 8.47 18.82 -6.93
N GLN A 47 9.08 17.68 -7.26
CA GLN A 47 8.85 16.94 -8.51
C GLN A 47 7.84 15.79 -8.34
N ILE A 48 7.19 15.65 -7.18
CA ILE A 48 6.26 14.52 -6.92
C ILE A 48 4.98 14.59 -7.77
N ASN A 49 4.72 15.72 -8.41
CA ASN A 49 3.61 15.89 -9.35
C ASN A 49 4.01 15.61 -10.81
N ASP A 50 5.30 15.40 -11.06
CA ASP A 50 5.86 15.16 -12.38
C ASP A 50 6.21 13.68 -12.57
N TRP A 51 6.41 13.28 -13.82
CA TRP A 51 6.91 11.94 -14.13
C TRP A 51 8.40 11.81 -13.78
N GLY A 52 8.74 10.71 -13.12
CA GLY A 52 10.12 10.32 -12.82
C GLY A 52 10.80 11.14 -11.72
N PRO A 53 10.18 11.36 -10.54
CA PRO A 53 10.90 11.92 -9.41
C PRO A 53 12.03 10.98 -8.97
N ASP A 54 13.07 11.53 -8.36
CA ASP A 54 14.16 10.72 -7.80
C ASP A 54 13.75 10.12 -6.44
N VAL A 55 12.98 9.03 -6.51
CA VAL A 55 12.49 8.29 -5.34
C VAL A 55 13.64 7.75 -4.49
N PHE A 56 14.76 7.39 -5.11
CA PHE A 56 15.96 6.92 -4.41
C PHE A 56 16.57 8.03 -3.54
N LYS A 57 16.66 9.26 -4.05
CA LYS A 57 17.12 10.41 -3.25
C LYS A 57 16.15 10.74 -2.13
N ILE A 58 14.84 10.63 -2.39
CA ILE A 58 13.84 10.80 -1.32
C ILE A 58 14.02 9.73 -0.23
N ASP A 59 14.31 8.48 -0.60
CA ASP A 59 14.57 7.39 0.35
C ASP A 59 15.82 7.67 1.21
N GLU A 60 16.93 8.04 0.57
CA GLU A 60 18.19 8.40 1.24
C GLU A 60 17.98 9.53 2.27
N LEU A 61 17.32 10.62 1.84
CA LEU A 61 17.13 11.83 2.64
C LEU A 61 16.04 11.68 3.71
N SER A 62 15.16 10.69 3.58
CA SER A 62 14.14 10.33 4.59
C SER A 62 14.59 9.20 5.51
N LYS A 63 15.82 8.70 5.39
CA LYS A 63 16.38 7.57 6.17
C LYS A 63 15.65 6.24 5.93
N ASN A 64 15.43 5.89 4.67
CA ASN A 64 14.72 4.70 4.20
C ASN A 64 13.21 4.76 4.46
N HIS A 65 12.62 5.96 4.34
CA HIS A 65 11.20 6.19 4.55
C HIS A 65 10.50 6.78 3.30
N ALA A 66 10.95 6.43 2.09
CA ALA A 66 10.37 6.96 0.86
C ALA A 66 8.86 6.69 0.74
N LEU A 67 8.40 5.48 1.07
CA LEU A 67 6.99 5.12 0.97
C LEU A 67 6.15 5.95 1.92
N THR A 68 6.59 6.09 3.17
CA THR A 68 5.91 6.93 4.16
C THR A 68 5.90 8.40 3.74
N THR A 69 7.06 8.94 3.36
CA THR A 69 7.26 10.35 2.98
C THR A 69 6.38 10.74 1.80
N ILE A 70 6.44 9.97 0.71
CA ILE A 70 5.73 10.27 -0.54
C ILE A 70 4.23 10.11 -0.32
N THR A 71 3.79 8.96 0.20
CA THR A 71 2.34 8.68 0.34
C THR A 71 1.68 9.68 1.28
N TYR A 72 2.35 10.06 2.38
CA TYR A 72 1.85 11.09 3.28
C TYR A 72 1.72 12.46 2.60
N ALA A 73 2.73 12.87 1.83
CA ALA A 73 2.71 14.14 1.11
C ALA A 73 1.57 14.21 0.10
N LEU A 74 1.38 13.15 -0.70
CA LEU A 74 0.32 13.06 -1.72
C LEU A 74 -1.09 13.15 -1.10
N PHE A 75 -1.31 12.46 0.02
CA PHE A 75 -2.58 12.50 0.73
C PHE A 75 -2.88 13.89 1.31
N ARG A 76 -1.85 14.56 1.82
CA ARG A 76 -1.99 15.90 2.39
C ARG A 76 -2.24 16.96 1.32
N GLU A 77 -1.49 16.93 0.22
CA GLU A 77 -1.60 17.90 -0.88
C GLU A 77 -3.00 17.91 -1.48
N ARG A 78 -3.59 16.71 -1.64
CA ARG A 78 -4.95 16.55 -2.17
C ARG A 78 -6.07 16.77 -1.15
N GLY A 79 -5.74 17.04 0.12
CA GLY A 79 -6.73 17.20 1.18
C GLY A 79 -7.63 15.98 1.39
N LEU A 80 -7.12 14.77 1.15
CA LEU A 80 -7.93 13.55 1.15
C LEU A 80 -8.58 13.32 2.53
N ILE A 81 -9.91 13.23 2.50
CA ILE A 81 -10.89 12.98 3.57
C ILE A 81 -10.38 13.03 5.03
N LYS A 82 -10.11 14.22 5.57
CA LYS A 82 -9.92 14.49 7.02
C LYS A 82 -9.22 13.35 7.80
N ILE A 83 -8.17 12.78 7.23
CA ILE A 83 -7.48 11.63 7.82
C ILE A 83 -6.65 12.14 9.00
N PRO A 84 -6.74 11.54 10.20
CA PRO A 84 -5.88 11.91 11.30
C PRO A 84 -4.41 11.61 10.95
N SER A 85 -3.60 12.67 10.78
CA SER A 85 -2.24 12.55 10.24
C SER A 85 -1.35 11.60 11.05
N SER A 86 -1.46 11.59 12.38
CA SER A 86 -0.64 10.72 13.24
C SER A 86 -0.99 9.24 13.09
N VAL A 87 -2.28 8.93 12.95
CA VAL A 87 -2.77 7.57 12.71
C VAL A 87 -2.33 7.09 11.32
N PHE A 88 -2.36 7.98 10.33
CA PHE A 88 -1.93 7.64 8.98
C PHE A 88 -0.43 7.41 8.87
N VAL A 89 0.39 8.29 9.46
CA VAL A 89 1.85 8.09 9.54
C VAL A 89 2.18 6.80 10.28
N THR A 90 1.47 6.49 11.38
CA THR A 90 1.63 5.21 12.10
C THR A 90 1.32 4.02 11.19
N TYR A 91 0.23 4.08 10.43
CA TYR A 91 -0.12 3.04 9.45
C TYR A 91 0.96 2.88 8.38
N LEU A 92 1.42 3.98 7.78
CA LEU A 92 2.42 3.97 6.70
C LEU A 92 3.77 3.43 7.19
N LEU A 93 4.23 3.81 8.38
CA LEU A 93 5.45 3.25 8.97
C LEU A 93 5.33 1.75 9.21
N ASN A 94 4.17 1.28 9.64
CA ASN A 94 3.92 -0.16 9.78
C ASN A 94 3.87 -0.87 8.44
N LEU A 95 3.24 -0.26 7.43
CA LEU A 95 3.19 -0.78 6.06
C LEU A 95 4.60 -0.91 5.47
N GLU A 96 5.39 0.16 5.55
CA GLU A 96 6.75 0.25 5.05
C GLU A 96 7.67 -0.79 5.70
N HIS A 97 7.54 -1.01 7.01
CA HIS A 97 8.28 -2.07 7.70
C HIS A 97 7.96 -3.49 7.20
N HIS A 98 6.76 -3.72 6.65
CA HIS A 98 6.38 -5.04 6.11
C HIS A 98 6.86 -5.24 4.67
N TYR A 99 7.44 -4.23 4.01
CA TYR A 99 8.21 -4.48 2.80
C TYR A 99 9.55 -5.13 3.13
N ARG A 100 9.85 -6.23 2.45
CA ARG A 100 11.10 -6.97 2.64
C ARG A 100 12.24 -6.29 1.89
N SER A 101 13.47 -6.54 2.33
CA SER A 101 14.69 -6.09 1.66
C SER A 101 14.96 -6.93 0.40
N ASN A 102 14.09 -6.79 -0.60
CA ASN A 102 14.25 -7.37 -1.92
C ASN A 102 15.00 -6.38 -2.83
N PRO A 103 15.72 -6.85 -3.86
CA PRO A 103 16.36 -5.96 -4.84
C PRO A 103 15.39 -5.05 -5.59
N TYR A 104 14.14 -5.49 -5.79
CA TYR A 104 13.13 -4.74 -6.55
C TYR A 104 11.83 -4.53 -5.77
N HIS A 105 11.07 -5.59 -5.44
CA HIS A 105 9.78 -5.52 -4.73
C HIS A 105 9.97 -5.14 -3.24
N ASN A 106 10.35 -3.89 -3.00
CA ASN A 106 10.63 -3.29 -1.70
C ASN A 106 9.83 -1.97 -1.55
N HIS A 107 10.04 -1.25 -0.44
CA HIS A 107 9.30 -0.03 -0.14
C HIS A 107 9.56 1.11 -1.14
N ILE A 108 10.75 1.17 -1.74
CA ILE A 108 11.09 2.18 -2.77
C ILE A 108 10.23 1.95 -4.01
N HIS A 109 10.09 0.70 -4.46
CA HIS A 109 9.22 0.36 -5.58
C HIS A 109 7.76 0.73 -5.28
N ALA A 110 7.27 0.42 -4.09
CA ALA A 110 5.92 0.80 -3.68
C ALA A 110 5.71 2.33 -3.67
N ALA A 111 6.73 3.09 -3.26
CA ALA A 111 6.68 4.55 -3.24
C ALA A 111 6.61 5.13 -4.66
N ASP A 112 7.41 4.58 -5.59
CA ASP A 112 7.41 4.93 -7.01
C ASP A 112 6.05 4.65 -7.67
N VAL A 113 5.47 3.46 -7.41
CA VAL A 113 4.14 3.11 -7.93
C VAL A 113 3.05 4.01 -7.35
N ALA A 114 3.08 4.29 -6.04
CA ALA A 114 2.11 5.20 -5.41
C ALA A 114 2.16 6.62 -6.02
N GLN A 115 3.37 7.13 -6.29
CA GLN A 115 3.57 8.42 -6.95
C GLN A 115 3.14 8.40 -8.41
N SER A 116 3.47 7.35 -9.16
CA SER A 116 3.04 7.19 -10.55
C SER A 116 1.52 7.13 -10.68
N MET A 117 0.83 6.44 -9.75
CA MET A 117 -0.63 6.44 -9.67
C MET A 117 -1.18 7.84 -9.46
N HIS A 118 -0.53 8.64 -8.62
CA HIS A 118 -0.92 10.04 -8.43
C HIS A 118 -0.77 10.86 -9.70
N VAL A 119 0.36 10.77 -10.41
CA VAL A 119 0.60 11.52 -11.66
C VAL A 119 -0.40 11.11 -12.74
N LEU A 120 -0.67 9.82 -12.91
CA LEU A 120 -1.70 9.32 -13.84
C LEU A 120 -3.05 9.98 -13.59
N LEU A 121 -3.45 10.08 -12.32
CA LEU A 121 -4.73 10.67 -11.92
C LEU A 121 -4.75 12.21 -11.99
N THR A 122 -3.60 12.88 -12.10
CA THR A 122 -3.51 14.33 -12.39
C THR A 122 -3.62 14.67 -13.88
N SER A 123 -3.68 13.67 -14.77
CA SER A 123 -3.81 13.92 -16.21
C SER A 123 -5.03 14.81 -16.51
N PRO A 124 -4.91 15.84 -17.38
CA PRO A 124 -6.02 16.72 -17.72
C PRO A 124 -7.26 15.99 -18.24
N VAL A 125 -7.07 14.82 -18.86
CA VAL A 125 -8.16 13.99 -19.40
C VAL A 125 -8.94 13.27 -18.29
N LEU A 126 -8.32 13.05 -17.13
CA LEU A 126 -8.89 12.35 -15.97
C LEU A 126 -9.22 13.29 -14.80
N THR A 127 -8.90 14.57 -14.94
CA THR A 127 -9.19 15.60 -13.95
C THR A 127 -10.71 15.72 -13.77
N GLU A 128 -11.18 15.72 -12.51
CA GLU A 128 -12.61 15.72 -12.12
C GLU A 128 -13.44 14.48 -12.51
N VAL A 129 -12.84 13.46 -13.12
CA VAL A 129 -13.54 12.20 -13.44
C VAL A 129 -13.71 11.32 -12.20
N PHE A 130 -12.71 11.31 -11.32
CA PHE A 130 -12.66 10.46 -10.13
C PHE A 130 -13.01 11.24 -8.87
N SER A 131 -13.76 10.60 -7.98
CA SER A 131 -14.01 11.11 -6.64
C SER A 131 -12.76 11.04 -5.76
N ASP A 132 -12.71 11.87 -4.71
CA ASP A 132 -11.62 11.84 -3.72
C ASP A 132 -11.42 10.45 -3.12
N LEU A 133 -12.50 9.67 -2.94
CA LEU A 133 -12.45 8.31 -2.42
C LEU A 133 -11.74 7.35 -3.39
N GLU A 134 -11.97 7.50 -4.69
CA GLU A 134 -11.35 6.70 -5.75
C GLU A 134 -9.87 7.06 -5.92
N VAL A 135 -9.53 8.35 -5.88
CA VAL A 135 -8.13 8.82 -5.91
C VAL A 135 -7.38 8.31 -4.69
N MET A 136 -7.97 8.43 -3.50
CA MET A 136 -7.41 7.90 -2.26
C MET A 136 -7.21 6.38 -2.32
N ALA A 137 -8.18 5.64 -2.86
CA ALA A 137 -8.08 4.19 -3.03
C ALA A 137 -6.98 3.80 -4.03
N ALA A 138 -6.80 4.54 -5.11
CA ALA A 138 -5.81 4.26 -6.13
C ALA A 138 -4.36 4.50 -5.65
N ILE A 139 -4.10 5.62 -4.98
CA ILE A 139 -2.78 5.89 -4.38
C ILE A 139 -2.49 4.86 -3.29
N PHE A 140 -3.49 4.56 -2.44
CA PHE A 140 -3.36 3.52 -1.42
C PHE A 140 -3.08 2.14 -2.02
N ALA A 141 -3.76 1.77 -3.11
CA ALA A 141 -3.51 0.51 -3.81
C ALA A 141 -2.06 0.42 -4.29
N GLY A 142 -1.53 1.49 -4.90
CA GLY A 142 -0.11 1.55 -5.28
C GLY A 142 0.84 1.36 -4.10
N ALA A 143 0.56 2.01 -2.96
CA ALA A 143 1.38 1.90 -1.76
C ALA A 143 1.41 0.48 -1.14
N ILE A 144 0.35 -0.31 -1.31
CA ILE A 144 0.23 -1.63 -0.67
C ILE A 144 0.48 -2.81 -1.62
N HIS A 145 0.59 -2.57 -2.93
CA HIS A 145 0.38 -3.63 -3.92
C HIS A 145 1.35 -4.81 -3.83
N ASP A 146 2.53 -4.61 -3.23
CA ASP A 146 3.61 -5.59 -3.09
C ASP A 146 4.04 -5.81 -1.63
N VAL A 147 3.23 -5.41 -0.65
CA VAL A 147 3.62 -5.51 0.78
C VAL A 147 3.87 -6.97 1.18
N ASP A 148 4.97 -7.24 1.89
CA ASP A 148 5.41 -8.59 2.26
C ASP A 148 5.77 -9.53 1.08
N HIS A 149 6.07 -8.97 -0.10
CA HIS A 149 6.54 -9.75 -1.24
C HIS A 149 7.80 -10.56 -0.90
N PRO A 150 7.84 -11.90 -1.16
CA PRO A 150 8.94 -12.76 -0.73
C PRO A 150 10.15 -12.77 -1.67
N GLY A 151 10.06 -12.08 -2.81
CA GLY A 151 11.10 -12.04 -3.84
C GLY A 151 11.01 -13.18 -4.87
N PHE A 152 9.90 -13.93 -4.86
CA PHE A 152 9.63 -15.02 -5.79
C PHE A 152 8.29 -14.80 -6.48
N THR A 153 8.10 -15.39 -7.67
CA THR A 153 6.86 -15.29 -8.43
C THR A 153 5.78 -16.24 -7.89
N ASN A 154 4.51 -15.96 -8.21
CA ASN A 154 3.39 -16.87 -7.94
C ASN A 154 3.69 -18.31 -8.41
N GLN A 155 4.23 -18.48 -9.63
CA GLN A 155 4.55 -19.80 -10.18
C GLN A 155 5.58 -20.56 -9.34
N TYR A 156 6.58 -19.85 -8.80
CA TYR A 156 7.57 -20.48 -7.91
C TYR A 156 6.92 -20.96 -6.60
N LEU A 157 6.02 -20.16 -6.02
CA LEU A 157 5.30 -20.54 -4.79
C LEU A 157 4.40 -21.76 -5.02
N ILE A 158 3.70 -21.83 -6.15
CA ILE A 158 2.86 -22.97 -6.55
C ILE A 158 3.73 -24.23 -6.73
N ASN A 159 4.79 -24.13 -7.53
CA ASN A 159 5.67 -25.26 -7.83
C ASN A 159 6.39 -25.82 -6.59
N SER A 160 6.60 -25.00 -5.57
CA SER A 160 7.26 -25.39 -4.32
C SER A 160 6.29 -25.85 -3.23
N ASN A 161 4.98 -25.93 -3.49
CA ASN A 161 3.94 -26.20 -2.50
C ASN A 161 4.05 -25.25 -1.29
N ASN A 162 4.32 -23.97 -1.55
CA ASN A 162 4.45 -22.96 -0.51
C ASN A 162 3.13 -22.80 0.26
N GLU A 163 3.20 -22.50 1.56
CA GLU A 163 2.01 -22.30 2.41
C GLU A 163 1.06 -21.23 1.86
N LEU A 164 1.58 -20.16 1.24
CA LEU A 164 0.75 -19.13 0.62
C LEU A 164 -0.02 -19.66 -0.59
N ALA A 165 0.62 -20.49 -1.42
CA ALA A 165 -0.02 -21.09 -2.59
C ALA A 165 -1.18 -22.02 -2.17
N ILE A 166 -0.94 -22.84 -1.13
CA ILE A 166 -1.97 -23.68 -0.52
C ILE A 166 -3.10 -22.83 0.08
N MET A 167 -2.77 -21.75 0.79
CA MET A 167 -3.76 -20.87 1.43
C MET A 167 -4.68 -20.18 0.42
N TYR A 168 -4.12 -19.73 -0.69
CA TYR A 168 -4.84 -19.00 -1.74
C TYR A 168 -5.29 -19.88 -2.91
N ASN A 169 -5.13 -21.20 -2.80
CA ASN A 169 -5.53 -22.19 -3.79
C ASN A 169 -4.96 -21.89 -5.19
N ASP A 170 -3.67 -21.53 -5.25
CA ASP A 170 -2.92 -21.22 -6.47
C ASP A 170 -3.43 -20.01 -7.30
N GLU A 171 -4.46 -19.31 -6.83
CA GLU A 171 -5.07 -18.18 -7.54
C GLU A 171 -4.55 -16.85 -6.99
N SER A 172 -3.90 -16.03 -7.84
CA SER A 172 -3.41 -14.68 -7.49
C SER A 172 -2.76 -14.62 -6.09
N VAL A 173 -1.86 -15.58 -5.82
CA VAL A 173 -1.39 -15.94 -4.48
C VAL A 173 -0.80 -14.71 -3.76
N LEU A 174 0.10 -14.00 -4.43
CA LEU A 174 0.77 -12.83 -3.89
C LEU A 174 -0.19 -11.63 -3.77
N GLU A 175 -1.00 -11.36 -4.80
CA GLU A 175 -1.93 -10.24 -4.81
C GLU A 175 -2.95 -10.34 -3.66
N GLN A 176 -3.46 -11.55 -3.40
CA GLN A 176 -4.33 -11.81 -2.26
C GLN A 176 -3.61 -11.67 -0.92
N HIS A 177 -2.34 -12.08 -0.86
CA HIS A 177 -1.49 -11.92 0.33
C HIS A 177 -1.23 -10.44 0.66
N HIS A 178 -0.85 -9.63 -0.33
CA HIS A 178 -0.60 -8.20 -0.19
C HIS A 178 -1.84 -7.47 0.37
N LEU A 179 -3.02 -7.76 -0.19
CA LEU A 179 -4.30 -7.25 0.30
C LEU A 179 -4.57 -7.70 1.74
N ALA A 180 -4.38 -8.99 2.05
CA ALA A 180 -4.62 -9.53 3.38
C ALA A 180 -3.75 -8.83 4.43
N VAL A 181 -2.45 -8.68 4.17
CA VAL A 181 -1.49 -7.97 5.03
C VAL A 181 -1.92 -6.52 5.23
N ALA A 182 -2.12 -5.76 4.15
CA ALA A 182 -2.45 -4.34 4.21
C ALA A 182 -3.73 -4.04 5.02
N PHE A 183 -4.79 -4.82 4.79
CA PHE A 183 -6.04 -4.66 5.53
C PHE A 183 -5.96 -5.21 6.96
N LYS A 184 -5.04 -6.13 7.24
CA LYS A 184 -4.78 -6.59 8.60
C LYS A 184 -4.12 -5.51 9.43
N LEU A 185 -3.17 -4.77 8.85
CA LEU A 185 -2.48 -3.67 9.52
C LEU A 185 -3.45 -2.55 9.97
N LEU A 186 -4.56 -2.33 9.25
CA LEU A 186 -5.60 -1.38 9.67
C LEU A 186 -6.28 -1.78 11.00
N GLN A 187 -6.20 -3.05 11.41
CA GLN A 187 -6.77 -3.55 12.65
C GLN A 187 -5.83 -3.42 13.86
N ASP A 188 -4.58 -2.99 13.63
CA ASP A 188 -3.62 -2.76 14.71
C ASP A 188 -3.92 -1.44 15.45
N SER A 189 -3.38 -1.31 16.66
CA SER A 189 -3.56 -0.12 17.49
C SER A 189 -3.06 1.13 16.78
N ASN A 190 -3.88 2.18 16.75
CA ASN A 190 -3.56 3.46 16.11
C ASN A 190 -3.22 3.38 14.62
N CYS A 191 -3.78 2.40 13.90
CA CYS A 191 -3.56 2.21 12.46
C CYS A 191 -4.82 2.42 11.60
N ASP A 192 -6.02 2.48 12.19
CA ASP A 192 -7.28 2.71 11.44
C ASP A 192 -7.40 4.18 11.01
N PHE A 193 -6.66 4.58 9.97
CA PHE A 193 -6.72 5.93 9.41
C PHE A 193 -8.02 6.20 8.65
N LEU A 194 -8.82 5.16 8.36
CA LEU A 194 -10.13 5.23 7.72
C LEU A 194 -11.26 5.51 8.75
N CYS A 195 -10.93 5.82 10.01
CA CYS A 195 -11.85 6.10 11.13
C CYS A 195 -12.91 7.18 10.82
N SER A 196 -12.58 8.14 9.98
CA SER A 196 -13.47 9.22 9.56
C SER A 196 -14.49 8.82 8.49
N LEU A 197 -14.28 7.69 7.79
CA LEU A 197 -15.15 7.23 6.70
C LEU A 197 -16.40 6.51 7.22
N SER A 198 -17.54 6.76 6.56
CA SER A 198 -18.76 5.98 6.79
C SER A 198 -18.59 4.51 6.41
N LYS A 199 -19.44 3.64 6.96
CA LYS A 199 -19.46 2.21 6.60
C LYS A 199 -19.59 1.98 5.09
N LYS A 200 -20.41 2.77 4.39
CA LYS A 200 -20.58 2.69 2.94
C LYS A 200 -19.29 3.06 2.21
N GLN A 201 -18.65 4.17 2.59
CA GLN A 201 -17.37 4.59 2.01
C GLN A 201 -16.26 3.57 2.26
N ARG A 202 -16.18 2.98 3.46
CA ARG A 202 -15.20 1.92 3.76
C ARG A 202 -15.37 0.68 2.87
N LEU A 203 -16.61 0.25 2.63
CA LEU A 203 -16.89 -0.88 1.75
C LEU A 203 -16.53 -0.56 0.30
N GLN A 204 -16.86 0.65 -0.17
CA GLN A 204 -16.51 1.12 -1.51
C GLN A 204 -14.98 1.24 -1.68
N PHE A 205 -14.30 1.88 -0.73
CA PHE A 205 -12.83 1.98 -0.69
C PHE A 205 -12.19 0.61 -0.76
N ARG A 206 -12.61 -0.33 0.11
CA ARG A 206 -12.09 -1.69 0.13
C ARG A 206 -12.29 -2.39 -1.22
N LYS A 207 -13.45 -2.23 -1.85
CA LYS A 207 -13.73 -2.82 -3.16
C LYS A 207 -12.78 -2.27 -4.23
N ILE A 208 -12.63 -0.95 -4.32
CA ILE A 208 -11.75 -0.31 -5.31
C ILE A 208 -10.30 -0.77 -5.12
N VAL A 209 -9.81 -0.81 -3.87
CA VAL A 209 -8.44 -1.25 -3.57
C VAL A 209 -8.20 -2.71 -3.97
N ILE A 210 -9.14 -3.61 -3.68
CA ILE A 210 -9.03 -5.03 -4.08
C ILE A 210 -8.98 -5.15 -5.60
N ASP A 211 -9.89 -4.47 -6.31
CA ASP A 211 -9.96 -4.49 -7.76
C ASP A 211 -8.65 -3.93 -8.37
N MET A 212 -8.10 -2.85 -7.82
CA MET A 212 -6.85 -2.22 -8.28
C MET A 212 -5.60 -3.07 -8.05
N VAL A 213 -5.39 -3.61 -6.84
CA VAL A 213 -4.20 -4.44 -6.56
C VAL A 213 -4.18 -5.70 -7.41
N SER A 214 -5.35 -6.31 -7.62
CA SER A 214 -5.48 -7.47 -8.52
C SER A 214 -5.01 -7.14 -9.94
N VAL A 215 -5.29 -5.92 -10.41
CA VAL A 215 -4.87 -5.46 -11.75
C VAL A 215 -3.38 -5.12 -11.78
N LEU A 216 -2.87 -4.44 -10.76
CA LEU A 216 -1.44 -4.11 -10.66
C LEU A 216 -0.57 -5.37 -10.68
N GLY A 217 -0.96 -6.43 -9.94
CA GLY A 217 -0.26 -7.72 -9.98
C GLY A 217 -0.32 -8.40 -11.35
N LEU A 218 -1.45 -8.33 -12.04
CA LEU A 218 -1.57 -8.83 -13.42
C LEU A 218 -0.68 -8.10 -14.41
N LEU A 219 -0.49 -6.78 -14.24
CA LEU A 219 0.40 -5.98 -15.08
C LEU A 219 1.86 -6.38 -14.84
N ALA A 220 2.27 -6.56 -13.59
CA ALA A 220 3.60 -7.04 -13.21
C ALA A 220 3.89 -8.46 -13.72
N ALA A 221 2.87 -9.33 -13.79
CA ALA A 221 2.98 -10.67 -14.36
C ALA A 221 2.98 -10.71 -15.90
N SER A 222 2.65 -9.60 -16.56
CA SER A 222 2.40 -9.55 -18.01
C SER A 222 3.63 -9.20 -18.85
N ASP A 223 4.67 -10.03 -18.75
CA ASP A 223 5.52 -10.35 -19.93
C ASP A 223 4.78 -11.26 -20.94
N THR A 224 3.50 -11.57 -20.69
CA THR A 224 2.63 -12.30 -21.61
C THR A 224 1.56 -11.38 -22.19
N CYS A 225 1.73 -11.05 -23.47
CA CYS A 225 0.87 -10.29 -24.39
C CYS A 225 -0.63 -10.72 -24.47
N GLY A 226 -1.11 -11.67 -23.64
CA GLY A 226 -2.40 -12.33 -23.82
C GLY A 226 -3.58 -11.77 -23.01
N LYS A 227 -3.37 -10.97 -21.95
CA LYS A 227 -4.47 -10.56 -21.03
C LYS A 227 -5.07 -9.16 -21.31
N LYS A 228 -4.64 -8.47 -22.38
CA LYS A 228 -5.21 -7.17 -22.80
C LYS A 228 -6.70 -7.21 -23.19
N LEU A 229 -7.29 -8.39 -23.39
CA LEU A 229 -8.67 -8.52 -23.87
C LEU A 229 -9.76 -8.37 -22.78
N ALA A 230 -9.41 -8.38 -21.49
CA ALA A 230 -10.41 -8.25 -20.41
C ALA A 230 -10.87 -6.80 -20.18
N TRP A 231 -10.05 -5.81 -20.58
CA TRP A 231 -10.33 -4.40 -20.33
C TRP A 231 -11.10 -3.67 -21.45
N SER A 232 -11.22 -4.25 -22.65
CA SER A 232 -12.03 -3.64 -23.73
C SER A 232 -13.55 -3.75 -23.49
N LYS A 233 -13.98 -4.25 -22.33
CA LYS A 233 -15.40 -4.44 -21.97
C LYS A 233 -15.82 -3.69 -20.69
N ALA A 234 -14.91 -2.93 -20.08
CA ALA A 234 -15.17 -2.24 -18.81
C ALA A 234 -15.02 -0.70 -18.90
N VAL A 235 -14.84 -0.16 -20.12
CA VAL A 235 -14.95 1.27 -20.42
C VAL A 235 -16.06 1.45 -21.44
#